data_AF-A0A2Z2P196-F1
#
_entry.id   AF-A0A2Z2P196-F1
#
_cell.length_a   1.000
_cell.length_b   1.000
_cell.length_c   1.000
_cell.angle_alpha   90.00
_cell.angle_beta   90.00
_cell.angle_gamma   90.00
#
_symmetry.space_group_name_H-M   'P 1'
#
loop_
_entity.id
_entity.type
_entity.pdbx_description
1 polymer ?
#
loop_
_entity_poly.entity_id
_entity_poly.type
_entity_poly.pdbx_seq_one_letter_code
_entity_poly.pdbx_strand_id
1 'polypeptide(L)'
;MKVHKNYEFTEPELQLTSLVAHAKLRGTMRDLNDDTSVNGPPYELLLWFESESGAIHEACQVVLQAMTLKNIQTDEDVAIPESAIALFKKRSNGVYTARISQKNLSLDHAGHELSFNYLMNEGCGPNQNAVSVSMTLQKQYTERTISFWDTLMGV
;
A
#
# COMPACT_ATOMS: atom_id res chain seq x y z
N MET A 1 5.09 28.75 10.81
CA MET A 1 3.85 28.00 10.49
C MET A 1 4.27 27.05 9.41
N LYS A 2 4.29 25.75 9.67
CA LYS A 2 4.92 24.81 8.76
C LYS A 2 3.92 24.40 7.69
N VAL A 3 4.29 24.57 6.42
CA VAL A 3 3.48 24.16 5.28
C VAL A 3 3.96 22.78 4.81
N HIS A 4 3.05 21.82 4.79
CA HIS A 4 3.30 20.46 4.34
C HIS A 4 2.60 20.25 3.00
N LYS A 5 3.36 20.02 1.94
CA LYS A 5 2.85 19.65 0.63
C LYS A 5 2.96 18.15 0.47
N ASN A 6 1.81 17.48 0.38
CA ASN A 6 1.75 16.04 0.29
C ASN A 6 1.31 15.63 -1.12
N TYR A 7 2.20 14.92 -1.79
CA TYR A 7 1.95 14.28 -3.08
C TYR A 7 1.63 12.79 -2.85
N GLU A 8 0.58 12.54 -2.07
CA GLU A 8 0.17 11.17 -1.75
C GLU A 8 -0.57 10.54 -2.93
N PHE A 9 -0.55 9.21 -2.95
CA PHE A 9 -1.40 8.45 -3.84
C PHE A 9 -2.69 8.06 -3.12
N THR A 10 -3.76 7.83 -3.88
CA THR A 10 -4.97 7.23 -3.35
C THR A 10 -4.66 5.92 -2.65
N GLU A 11 -5.44 5.60 -1.63
CA GLU A 11 -5.41 4.31 -0.94
C GLU A 11 -6.57 3.47 -1.46
N PRO A 12 -6.44 2.77 -2.59
CA PRO A 12 -7.52 1.94 -3.09
C PRO A 12 -7.78 0.79 -2.13
N GLU A 13 -9.05 0.47 -1.99
CA GLU A 13 -9.57 -0.68 -1.25
C GLU A 13 -10.38 -1.53 -2.21
N LEU A 14 -10.16 -2.84 -2.19
CA LEU A 14 -10.89 -3.80 -2.99
C LEU A 14 -11.43 -4.93 -2.12
N GLN A 15 -12.76 -5.01 -2.05
CA GLN A 15 -13.44 -6.13 -1.43
C GLN A 15 -13.28 -7.38 -2.30
N LEU A 16 -12.65 -8.40 -1.74
CA LEU A 16 -12.55 -9.75 -2.30
C LEU A 16 -13.53 -10.66 -1.56
N THR A 17 -13.68 -11.90 -2.02
CA THR A 17 -14.68 -12.83 -1.48
C THR A 17 -14.56 -13.07 0.02
N SER A 18 -13.34 -13.16 0.56
CA SER A 18 -13.08 -13.44 1.99
C SER A 18 -12.08 -12.49 2.65
N LEU A 19 -11.64 -11.49 1.89
CA LEU A 19 -10.56 -10.58 2.25
C LEU A 19 -10.88 -9.17 1.75
N VAL A 20 -10.25 -8.18 2.35
CA VAL A 20 -10.17 -6.83 1.80
C VAL A 20 -8.70 -6.56 1.48
N ALA A 21 -8.41 -6.21 0.23
CA ALA A 21 -7.07 -5.83 -0.20
C ALA A 21 -6.95 -4.30 -0.21
N HIS A 22 -5.85 -3.80 0.30
CA HIS A 22 -5.53 -2.38 0.30
C HIS A 22 -4.12 -2.15 -0.24
N ALA A 23 -3.92 -1.00 -0.88
CA ALA A 23 -2.63 -0.58 -1.37
C ALA A 23 -2.34 0.88 -1.00
N LYS A 24 -1.08 1.22 -0.75
CA LYS A 24 -0.63 2.59 -0.49
C LYS A 24 0.79 2.79 -1.00
N LEU A 25 1.04 3.93 -1.66
CA LEU A 25 2.40 4.40 -1.97
C LEU A 25 2.81 5.52 -1.02
N ARG A 26 3.88 5.30 -0.27
CA ARG A 26 4.42 6.26 0.71
C ARG A 26 5.81 6.74 0.28
N GLY A 27 5.97 8.04 0.04
CA GLY A 27 7.29 8.64 -0.21
C GLY A 27 8.04 9.01 1.08
N THR A 28 9.27 9.48 0.90
CA THR A 28 10.09 10.12 1.94
C THR A 28 9.74 11.60 2.07
N MET A 29 9.63 12.08 3.31
CA MET A 29 9.47 13.51 3.58
C MET A 29 10.84 14.19 3.51
N ARG A 30 10.96 15.23 2.69
CA ARG A 30 12.14 16.08 2.57
C ARG A 30 11.81 17.49 3.00
N ASP A 31 12.58 18.06 3.91
CA ASP A 31 12.50 19.47 4.25
C ASP A 31 13.24 20.29 3.18
N LEU A 32 12.54 21.25 2.56
CA LEU A 32 13.15 22.16 1.59
C LEU A 32 13.74 23.39 2.29
N ASN A 33 13.06 23.88 3.33
CA ASN A 33 13.42 25.00 4.20
C ASN A 33 12.76 24.79 5.58
N ASP A 34 13.14 25.57 6.61
CA ASP A 34 12.65 25.43 7.99
C ASP A 34 11.11 25.38 8.14
N ASP A 35 10.37 26.02 7.22
CA ASP A 35 8.90 26.07 7.22
C ASP A 35 8.22 25.23 6.13
N THR A 36 8.94 24.45 5.31
CA THR A 36 8.32 23.70 4.19
C THR A 36 8.89 22.30 4.02
N SER A 37 8.01 21.29 4.07
CA SER A 37 8.36 19.89 3.78
C SER A 37 7.53 19.32 2.63
N VAL A 38 8.14 18.47 1.83
CA VAL A 38 7.55 17.84 0.64
C VAL A 38 7.77 16.34 0.65
N ASN A 39 6.73 15.59 0.31
CA ASN A 39 6.84 14.15 0.10
C ASN A 39 7.38 13.81 -1.30
N GLY A 40 8.37 12.92 -1.41
CA GLY A 40 9.00 12.57 -2.69
C GLY A 40 9.75 11.24 -2.65
N PRO A 41 10.35 10.81 -3.78
CA PRO A 41 11.03 9.53 -3.89
C PRO A 41 12.23 9.43 -2.92
N PRO A 42 12.64 8.21 -2.52
CA PRO A 42 12.07 6.92 -2.90
C PRO A 42 10.69 6.66 -2.29
N TYR A 43 9.86 5.92 -3.02
CA TYR A 43 8.56 5.46 -2.55
C TYR A 43 8.62 4.02 -2.01
N GLU A 44 7.71 3.71 -1.10
CA GLU A 44 7.43 2.39 -0.58
C GLU A 44 5.98 2.01 -0.92
N LEU A 45 5.81 0.89 -1.64
CA LEU A 45 4.51 0.27 -1.87
C LEU A 45 4.17 -0.64 -0.69
N LEU A 46 3.09 -0.30 -0.01
CA LEU A 46 2.49 -1.09 1.06
C LEU A 46 1.24 -1.76 0.53
N LEU A 47 1.20 -3.08 0.62
CA LEU A 47 0.02 -3.90 0.34
C LEU A 47 -0.39 -4.62 1.60
N TRP A 48 -1.67 -4.61 1.93
CA TRP A 48 -2.16 -5.40 3.05
C TRP A 48 -3.53 -6.01 2.78
N PHE A 49 -3.72 -7.19 3.37
CA PHE A 49 -4.95 -7.95 3.28
C PHE A 49 -5.56 -8.06 4.67
N GLU A 50 -6.84 -7.76 4.79
CA GLU A 50 -7.60 -7.83 6.04
C GLU A 50 -8.69 -8.90 5.94
N SER A 51 -8.91 -9.62 7.03
CA SER A 51 -10.04 -10.52 7.19
C SER A 51 -10.60 -10.45 8.60
N GLU A 52 -11.92 -10.34 8.68
CA GLU A 52 -12.66 -10.43 9.94
C GLU A 52 -13.09 -11.88 10.24
N SER A 53 -12.88 -12.81 9.30
CA SER A 53 -13.37 -14.19 9.40
C SER A 53 -12.48 -15.07 10.29
N GLY A 54 -13.11 -15.81 11.19
CA GLY A 54 -12.46 -16.88 11.97
C GLY A 54 -11.99 -18.08 11.14
N ALA A 55 -12.20 -18.07 9.82
CA ALA A 55 -11.68 -19.08 8.89
C ALA A 55 -10.19 -18.89 8.55
N ILE A 56 -9.59 -17.75 8.91
CA ILE A 56 -8.17 -17.47 8.70
C ILE A 56 -7.39 -17.74 9.98
N HIS A 57 -6.47 -18.72 9.91
CA HIS A 57 -5.54 -19.03 10.99
C HIS A 57 -4.22 -18.24 10.85
N GLU A 58 -3.45 -18.13 11.94
CA GLU A 58 -2.14 -17.43 11.93
C GLU A 58 -1.11 -18.05 10.98
N ALA A 59 -1.29 -19.32 10.61
CA ALA A 59 -0.46 -19.99 9.61
C ALA A 59 -0.85 -19.64 8.16
N CYS A 60 -2.00 -19.00 7.94
CA CYS A 60 -2.47 -18.58 6.63
C CYS A 60 -1.48 -17.63 5.97
N GLN A 61 -1.13 -17.94 4.73
CA GLN A 61 -0.23 -17.16 3.89
C GLN A 61 -0.98 -16.60 2.69
N VAL A 62 -0.70 -15.33 2.38
CA VAL A 62 -1.00 -14.75 1.07
C VAL A 62 0.28 -14.72 0.25
N VAL A 63 0.21 -15.33 -0.93
CA VAL A 63 1.29 -15.33 -1.92
C VAL A 63 0.85 -14.44 -3.07
N LEU A 64 1.64 -13.41 -3.37
CA LEU A 64 1.49 -12.57 -4.54
C LEU A 64 2.42 -13.04 -5.64
N GLN A 65 1.89 -13.08 -6.86
CA GLN A 65 2.58 -13.52 -8.07
C GLN A 65 2.28 -12.54 -9.21
N ALA A 66 3.20 -12.46 -10.17
CA ALA A 66 3.07 -11.61 -11.36
C ALA A 66 2.71 -10.15 -11.01
N MET A 67 3.37 -9.60 -9.99
CA MET A 67 3.13 -8.22 -9.58
C MET A 67 3.71 -7.26 -10.62
N THR A 68 2.88 -6.36 -11.13
CA THR A 68 3.27 -5.30 -12.07
C THR A 68 2.77 -3.95 -11.59
N LEU A 69 3.61 -2.93 -11.72
CA LEU A 69 3.25 -1.54 -11.44
C LEU A 69 3.53 -0.72 -12.69
N LYS A 70 2.50 -0.10 -13.24
CA LYS A 70 2.56 0.56 -14.54
C LYS A 70 2.25 2.05 -14.42
N ASN A 71 2.98 2.89 -15.12
CA ASN A 71 2.64 4.30 -15.25
C ASN A 71 1.44 4.45 -16.20
N ILE A 72 0.34 5.04 -15.72
CA ILE A 72 -0.92 5.15 -16.49
C ILE A 72 -0.76 6.08 -17.71
N GLN A 73 0.20 7.01 -17.69
CA GLN A 73 0.40 7.98 -18.76
C GLN A 73 1.38 7.47 -19.82
N THR A 74 2.50 6.88 -19.41
CA THR A 74 3.55 6.44 -20.34
C THR A 74 3.42 4.97 -20.75
N ASP A 75 2.57 4.21 -20.06
CA ASP A 75 2.43 2.77 -20.23
C ASP A 75 3.72 1.99 -19.89
N GLU A 76 4.67 2.63 -19.20
CA GLU A 76 5.94 2.04 -18.81
C GLU A 76 5.82 1.27 -17.49
N ASP A 77 6.51 0.13 -17.43
CA ASP A 77 6.57 -0.71 -16.24
C ASP A 77 7.63 -0.18 -15.25
N VAL A 78 7.25 -0.10 -13.99
CA VAL A 78 8.14 0.16 -12.86
C VAL A 78 8.63 -1.18 -12.30
N ALA A 79 9.95 -1.34 -12.22
CA ALA A 79 10.55 -2.54 -11.67
C ALA A 79 10.15 -2.75 -10.20
N ILE A 80 9.43 -3.85 -9.94
CA ILE A 80 9.10 -4.36 -8.61
C ILE A 80 9.33 -5.87 -8.55
N PRO A 81 9.57 -6.46 -7.37
CA PRO A 81 9.70 -7.91 -7.27
C PRO A 81 8.44 -8.65 -7.74
N GLU A 82 8.63 -9.64 -8.61
CA GLU A 82 7.55 -10.39 -9.26
C GLU A 82 6.69 -11.21 -8.28
N SER A 83 7.22 -11.50 -7.08
CA SER A 83 6.52 -12.27 -6.06
C SER A 83 6.83 -11.79 -4.65
N ALA A 84 5.85 -11.97 -3.75
CA ALA A 84 5.98 -11.67 -2.34
C ALA A 84 5.07 -12.57 -1.52
N ILE A 85 5.47 -12.92 -0.29
CA ILE A 85 4.69 -13.77 0.62
C ILE A 85 4.52 -13.04 1.94
N ALA A 86 3.32 -13.10 2.50
CA ALA A 86 3.05 -12.58 3.85
C ALA A 86 2.15 -13.52 4.66
N LEU A 87 2.46 -13.61 5.96
CA LEU A 87 1.69 -14.37 6.95
C LEU A 87 0.63 -13.47 7.59
N PHE A 88 -0.57 -14.02 7.80
CA PHE A 88 -1.62 -13.36 8.55
C PHE A 88 -1.27 -13.31 10.04
N LYS A 89 -1.40 -12.12 10.62
CA LYS A 89 -1.23 -11.90 12.07
C LYS A 89 -2.52 -11.35 12.66
N LYS A 90 -2.96 -11.94 13.77
CA LYS A 90 -4.12 -11.47 14.53
C LYS A 90 -3.83 -10.11 15.16
N ARG A 91 -4.77 -9.18 15.01
CA ARG A 91 -4.79 -7.88 15.68
C ARG A 91 -5.61 -7.95 16.95
N SER A 92 -5.41 -6.97 17.84
CA SER A 92 -6.14 -6.86 19.12
C SER A 92 -7.65 -6.72 18.95
N ASN A 93 -8.11 -6.19 17.81
CA ASN A 93 -9.52 -6.06 17.45
C ASN A 93 -10.11 -7.34 16.83
N GLY A 94 -9.36 -8.45 16.76
CA GLY A 94 -9.82 -9.70 16.18
C GLY A 94 -9.63 -9.82 14.66
N VAL A 95 -9.18 -8.76 13.99
CA VAL A 95 -8.90 -8.76 12.54
C VAL A 95 -7.57 -9.43 12.25
N TYR A 96 -7.51 -10.24 11.19
CA TYR A 96 -6.26 -10.81 10.70
C TYR A 96 -5.69 -9.96 9.58
N THR A 97 -4.41 -9.60 9.67
CA THR A 97 -3.74 -8.77 8.66
C THR A 97 -2.48 -9.43 8.13
N ALA A 98 -2.33 -9.51 6.82
CA ALA A 98 -1.07 -9.86 6.15
C ALA A 98 -0.53 -8.61 5.43
N ARG A 99 0.77 -8.34 5.53
CA ARG A 99 1.39 -7.09 5.01
C ARG A 99 2.61 -7.39 4.17
N ILE A 100 2.70 -6.72 3.03
CA ILE A 100 3.80 -6.77 2.08
C ILE A 100 4.28 -5.34 1.84
N SER A 101 5.60 -5.15 1.87
CA SER A 101 6.24 -3.86 1.64
C SER A 101 7.32 -4.03 0.56
N GLN A 102 7.24 -3.19 -0.47
CA GLN A 102 8.29 -3.04 -1.48
C GLN A 102 8.87 -1.64 -1.38
N LYS A 103 10.18 -1.54 -1.18
CA LYS A 103 10.87 -0.29 -0.87
C LYS A 103 11.68 0.21 -2.06
N ASN A 104 12.07 1.48 -1.99
CA ASN A 104 13.00 2.11 -2.92
C ASN A 104 12.49 2.18 -4.37
N LEU A 105 11.19 2.42 -4.54
CA LEU A 105 10.58 2.61 -5.84
C LEU A 105 10.85 4.05 -6.32
N SER A 106 11.50 4.16 -7.49
CA SER A 106 11.65 5.43 -8.18
C SER A 106 10.44 5.64 -9.07
N LEU A 107 9.51 6.47 -8.62
CA LEU A 107 8.27 6.75 -9.34
C LEU A 107 8.26 8.18 -9.84
N ASP A 108 7.84 8.34 -11.09
CA ASP A 108 7.56 9.64 -11.67
C ASP A 108 6.27 10.22 -11.10
N HIS A 109 6.05 11.51 -11.37
CA HIS A 109 4.90 12.26 -10.89
C HIS A 109 3.60 11.99 -11.69
N ALA A 110 3.29 10.72 -11.95
CA ALA A 110 2.08 10.25 -12.65
C ALA A 110 1.23 9.33 -11.77
N GLY A 111 0.01 9.01 -12.21
CA GLY A 111 -0.79 7.92 -11.62
C GLY A 111 -0.23 6.56 -12.02
N HIS A 112 -0.39 5.56 -11.16
CA HIS A 112 0.10 4.20 -11.40
C HIS A 112 -1.01 3.16 -11.26
N GLU A 113 -0.95 2.10 -12.06
CA GLU A 113 -1.82 0.93 -11.95
C GLU A 113 -1.01 -0.24 -11.40
N LEU A 114 -1.47 -0.82 -10.31
CA LEU A 114 -0.89 -2.00 -9.70
C LEU A 114 -1.74 -3.21 -10.06
N SER A 115 -1.14 -4.22 -10.69
CA SER A 115 -1.78 -5.51 -10.96
C SER A 115 -1.01 -6.64 -10.31
N PHE A 116 -1.71 -7.63 -9.77
CA PHE A 116 -1.10 -8.84 -9.20
C PHE A 116 -2.08 -10.00 -9.17
N ASN A 117 -1.55 -11.22 -9.11
CA ASN A 117 -2.31 -12.41 -8.76
C ASN A 117 -2.07 -12.74 -7.30
N TYR A 118 -3.12 -13.02 -6.54
CA TYR A 118 -2.98 -13.52 -5.18
C TYR A 118 -3.47 -14.96 -5.06
N LEU A 119 -2.81 -15.71 -4.17
CA LEU A 119 -3.13 -17.07 -3.79
C LEU A 119 -3.10 -17.17 -2.26
N MET A 120 -4.10 -17.83 -1.68
CA MET A 120 -4.09 -18.15 -0.25
C MET A 120 -3.62 -19.59 -0.05
N ASN A 121 -2.55 -19.75 0.74
CA ASN A 121 -1.91 -21.04 1.00
C ASN A 121 -1.89 -21.36 2.49
N GLU A 122 -1.85 -22.66 2.80
CA GLU A 122 -1.61 -23.23 4.15
C GLU A 122 -2.53 -22.69 5.25
N GLY A 123 -3.59 -23.42 5.64
CA GLY A 123 -4.41 -23.01 6.79
C GLY A 123 -5.38 -21.86 6.53
N CYS A 124 -5.57 -21.46 5.26
CA CYS A 124 -6.61 -20.53 4.81
C CYS A 124 -7.93 -21.23 4.39
N GLY A 125 -8.06 -22.55 4.61
CA GLY A 125 -9.16 -23.37 4.10
C GLY A 125 -8.83 -24.10 2.78
N PRO A 126 -9.82 -24.72 2.10
CA PRO A 126 -9.58 -25.51 0.90
C PRO A 126 -9.04 -24.64 -0.24
N ASN A 127 -8.02 -25.18 -0.94
CA ASN A 127 -7.26 -24.57 -2.05
C ASN A 127 -8.07 -23.58 -2.86
N GLN A 128 -7.75 -22.29 -2.72
CA GLN A 128 -8.34 -21.24 -3.53
C GLN A 128 -7.53 -21.09 -4.81
N ASN A 129 -8.20 -20.91 -5.95
CA ASN A 129 -7.53 -20.60 -7.20
C ASN A 129 -6.85 -19.24 -7.13
N ALA A 130 -5.81 -19.03 -7.93
CA ALA A 130 -5.21 -17.71 -8.09
C ALA A 130 -6.25 -16.72 -8.63
N VAL A 131 -6.35 -15.55 -8.01
CA VAL A 131 -7.26 -14.49 -8.41
C VAL A 131 -6.46 -13.26 -8.81
N SER A 132 -6.78 -12.70 -9.97
CA SER A 132 -6.17 -11.48 -10.47
C SER A 132 -6.85 -10.24 -9.89
N VAL A 133 -6.04 -9.27 -9.50
CA VAL A 133 -6.45 -7.99 -8.90
C VAL A 133 -5.74 -6.87 -9.65
N SER A 134 -6.49 -5.80 -9.97
CA SER A 134 -5.94 -4.52 -10.41
C SER A 134 -6.46 -3.41 -9.50
N MET A 135 -5.57 -2.48 -9.14
CA MET A 135 -5.83 -1.35 -8.25
C MET A 135 -5.18 -0.09 -8.83
N THR A 136 -5.91 1.02 -8.85
CA THR A 136 -5.41 2.30 -9.36
C THR A 136 -4.94 3.21 -8.23
N LEU A 137 -3.70 3.68 -8.35
CA LEU A 137 -3.04 4.63 -7.44
C LEU A 137 -2.96 6.00 -8.12
N GLN A 138 -3.92 6.88 -7.83
CA GLN A 138 -3.97 8.22 -8.39
C GLN A 138 -3.21 9.19 -7.49
N LYS A 139 -2.33 9.98 -8.09
CA LYS A 139 -1.60 11.03 -7.37
C LYS A 139 -2.56 12.17 -6.99
N GLN A 140 -2.52 12.59 -5.73
CA GLN A 140 -3.30 13.70 -5.19
C GLN A 140 -2.35 14.79 -4.65
N TYR A 141 -2.73 16.05 -4.84
CA TYR A 141 -2.04 17.18 -4.20
C TYR A 141 -2.88 17.64 -3.01
N THR A 142 -2.28 17.63 -1.83
CA THR A 142 -2.85 18.27 -0.65
C THR A 142 -1.84 19.21 -0.02
N GLU A 143 -2.34 20.35 0.46
CA GLU A 143 -1.57 21.32 1.21
C GLU A 143 -2.17 21.44 2.61
N ARG A 144 -1.37 21.15 3.63
CA ARG A 144 -1.76 21.33 5.03
C ARG A 144 -0.85 22.36 5.68
N THR A 145 -1.45 23.28 6.41
CA THR A 145 -0.75 24.22 7.26
C THR A 145 -0.80 23.72 8.69
N ILE A 146 0.35 23.47 9.29
CA ILE A 146 0.49 23.00 10.67
C ILE A 146 0.97 24.19 11.50
N SER A 147 0.18 24.56 12.51
CA SER A 147 0.54 25.61 13.45
C SER A 147 1.47 25.07 14.53
N PHE A 148 2.22 25.95 15.20
CA PHE A 148 3.10 25.59 16.32
C PHE A 148 2.35 24.85 17.45
N TRP A 149 1.05 25.13 17.64
CA TRP A 149 0.20 24.48 18.63
C TRP A 149 -0.15 23.04 18.25
N ASP A 150 -0.31 22.75 16.96
CA ASP A 150 -0.55 21.39 16.47
C ASP A 150 0.67 20.49 16.69
N THR A 151 1.88 21.05 16.57
CA THR A 151 3.14 20.33 16.81
C THR A 151 3.39 20.01 18.29
N LEU A 152 2.91 20.87 19.20
CA LEU A 152 2.99 20.66 20.65
C LEU A 152 1.96 19.64 21.17
N MET A 153 0.83 19.51 20.48
CA MET A 153 -0.29 18.64 20.87
C MET A 153 -0.22 17.24 20.25
N GLY A 154 0.73 16.98 19.34
CA GLY A 154 0.96 15.64 18.76
C GLY A 154 -0.15 15.16 17.83
N VAL A 155 -0.76 16.08 17.06
CA VAL A 155 -1.78 15.79 16.02
C VAL A 155 -1.14 15.71 14.64
#